data_AF-A0A542QTQ0-F1
#
_entry.id   AF-A0A542QTQ0-F1
#
_cell.length_a   1.000
_cell.length_b   1.000
_cell.length_c   1.000
_cell.angle_alpha   90.00
_cell.angle_beta   90.00
_cell.angle_gamma   90.00
#
_symmetry.space_group_name_H-M   'P 1'
#
loop_
_entity.id
_entity.type
_entity.pdbx_description
1 polymer ?
#
loop_
_entity_poly.entity_id
_entity_poly.type
_entity_poly.pdbx_seq_one_letter_code
_entity_poly.pdbx_strand_id
1 'polypeptide(L)'
;MDTQLTLNYLSAYVHHHKYYLDVWRTKGFSWNWGAAFFGEAWFAFRKMYLLAIIIYSVNLCVGLLLGLVGLDDATFYEIYIVFAITQRVLFALTANFLYYVSAVQTIKKAHSKHTTLDLDEIKKLGGTSVRAVIVVVLVNFCFSLLDRFLT
;
A
#
# COMPACT_ATOMS: atom_id res chain seq x y z
N MET A 1 -12.31 -23.23 -5.56
CA MET A 1 -10.89 -23.36 -5.95
C MET A 1 -10.25 -24.25 -4.92
N ASP A 2 -9.54 -25.29 -5.35
CA ASP A 2 -8.82 -26.19 -4.45
C ASP A 2 -7.84 -25.39 -3.56
N THR A 3 -7.71 -25.77 -2.30
CA THR A 3 -6.85 -25.10 -1.30
C THR A 3 -5.39 -25.11 -1.77
N GLN A 4 -4.94 -26.21 -2.36
CA GLN A 4 -3.58 -26.34 -2.87
C GLN A 4 -3.34 -25.44 -4.08
N LEU A 5 -4.30 -25.40 -5.01
CA LEU A 5 -4.27 -24.50 -6.16
C LEU A 5 -4.20 -23.02 -5.75
N THR A 6 -4.92 -22.65 -4.69
CA THR A 6 -4.89 -21.30 -4.10
C THR A 6 -3.53 -20.94 -3.54
N LEU A 7 -2.88 -21.87 -2.84
CA LEU A 7 -1.54 -21.68 -2.31
C LEU A 7 -0.50 -21.52 -3.42
N ASN A 8 -0.61 -22.27 -4.52
CA ASN A 8 0.30 -22.15 -5.66
C ASN A 8 0.19 -20.76 -6.31
N TYR A 9 -1.03 -20.25 -6.54
CA TYR A 9 -1.21 -18.91 -7.08
C TYR A 9 -0.73 -17.81 -6.14
N LEU A 10 -1.03 -17.90 -4.84
CA LEU A 10 -0.52 -16.93 -3.86
C LEU A 10 1.01 -16.94 -3.79
N SER A 11 1.62 -18.12 -3.84
CA SER A 11 3.07 -18.30 -3.90
C SER A 11 3.68 -17.67 -5.14
N ALA A 12 3.10 -17.93 -6.32
CA ALA A 12 3.52 -17.29 -7.57
C ALA A 12 3.35 -15.75 -7.51
N TYR A 13 2.25 -15.25 -6.93
CA TYR A 13 1.97 -13.81 -6.83
C TYR A 13 3.02 -13.06 -5.99
N VAL A 14 3.53 -13.68 -4.92
CA VAL A 14 4.59 -13.10 -4.09
C VAL A 14 6.00 -13.53 -4.51
N HIS A 15 6.16 -14.15 -5.68
CA HIS A 15 7.44 -14.66 -6.19
C HIS A 15 8.13 -15.60 -5.20
N HIS A 16 7.36 -16.50 -4.58
CA HIS A 16 7.82 -17.48 -3.59
C HIS A 16 8.47 -16.87 -2.34
N HIS A 17 8.21 -15.59 -2.06
CA HIS A 17 8.80 -14.91 -0.92
C HIS A 17 8.23 -15.43 0.41
N LYS A 18 9.02 -16.25 1.10
CA LYS A 18 8.64 -17.01 2.32
C LYS A 18 7.97 -16.16 3.40
N TYR A 19 8.49 -14.95 3.68
CA TYR A 19 7.91 -14.04 4.66
C TYR A 19 6.40 -13.84 4.50
N TYR A 20 5.92 -13.58 3.27
CA TYR A 20 4.50 -13.31 3.04
C TYR A 20 3.66 -14.58 3.20
N LEU A 21 4.18 -15.73 2.78
CA LEU A 21 3.50 -17.01 2.93
C LEU A 21 3.34 -17.40 4.40
N ASP A 22 4.37 -17.18 5.21
CA ASP A 22 4.34 -17.47 6.65
C ASP A 22 3.37 -16.52 7.37
N VAL A 23 3.45 -15.22 7.08
CA VAL A 23 2.57 -14.21 7.66
C VAL A 23 1.10 -14.43 7.27
N TRP A 24 0.82 -14.84 6.03
CA TRP A 24 -0.57 -15.09 5.60
C TRP A 24 -1.16 -16.37 6.19
N ARG A 25 -0.32 -17.32 6.61
CA ARG A 25 -0.77 -18.54 7.31
C ARG A 25 -1.24 -18.27 8.73
N THR A 26 -0.67 -17.28 9.42
CA THR A 26 -1.02 -16.98 10.82
C THR A 26 -2.35 -16.24 10.98
N LYS A 27 -3.01 -15.85 9.87
CA LYS A 27 -4.37 -15.26 9.80
C LYS A 27 -4.62 -14.02 10.70
N GLY A 28 -3.58 -13.36 11.20
CA GLY A 28 -3.67 -12.23 12.13
C GLY A 28 -3.00 -10.94 11.63
N PHE A 29 -3.12 -9.87 12.44
CA PHE A 29 -2.30 -8.67 12.26
C PHE A 29 -0.83 -9.01 12.49
N SER A 30 0.04 -8.48 11.64
CA SER A 30 1.46 -8.73 11.69
C SER A 30 2.20 -7.46 11.32
N TRP A 31 3.25 -7.17 12.08
CA TRP A 31 4.02 -5.95 11.87
C TRP A 31 4.73 -5.99 10.51
N ASN A 32 4.50 -4.94 9.72
CA ASN A 32 5.10 -4.72 8.42
C ASN A 32 5.98 -3.48 8.46
N TRP A 33 7.29 -3.70 8.51
CA TRP A 33 8.29 -2.63 8.52
C TRP A 33 8.26 -1.76 7.26
N GLY A 34 7.99 -2.35 6.11
CA GLY A 34 7.92 -1.61 4.85
C GLY A 34 6.80 -0.57 4.87
N ALA A 35 5.61 -0.96 5.32
CA ALA A 35 4.48 -0.05 5.44
C ALA A 35 4.68 0.99 6.55
N ALA A 36 5.31 0.63 7.67
CA ALA A 36 5.63 1.55 8.76
C ALA A 36 6.52 2.72 8.29
N PHE A 37 7.61 2.40 7.59
CA PHE A 37 8.59 3.41 7.17
C PHE A 37 8.26 4.10 5.85
N PHE A 38 7.65 3.40 4.90
CA PHE A 38 7.44 3.92 3.55
C PHE A 38 5.98 4.28 3.23
N GLY A 39 5.03 4.07 4.15
CA GLY A 39 3.64 4.50 4.00
C GLY A 39 3.02 4.04 2.68
N GLU A 40 2.34 4.95 1.99
CA GLU A 40 1.72 4.74 0.68
C GLU A 40 2.69 4.24 -0.39
N ALA A 41 3.98 4.59 -0.31
CA ALA A 41 4.97 4.13 -1.27
C ALA A 41 5.17 2.61 -1.19
N TRP A 42 5.01 2.01 0.00
CA TRP A 42 5.02 0.55 0.14
C TRP A 42 3.80 -0.09 -0.53
N PHE A 43 2.61 0.49 -0.38
CA PHE A 43 1.40 -0.01 -1.06
C PHE A 43 1.55 0.08 -2.59
N ALA A 44 2.08 1.19 -3.10
CA ALA A 44 2.39 1.36 -4.52
C ALA A 44 3.45 0.37 -4.99
N PHE A 45 4.52 0.17 -4.22
CA PHE A 45 5.57 -0.80 -4.50
C PHE A 45 5.02 -2.22 -4.63
N ARG A 46 4.06 -2.62 -3.80
CA ARG A 46 3.38 -3.94 -3.86
C ARG A 46 2.22 -4.00 -4.87
N LYS A 47 2.16 -3.03 -5.79
CA LYS A 47 1.14 -2.90 -6.84
C LYS A 47 -0.29 -2.74 -6.32
N MET A 48 -0.47 -2.32 -5.07
CA MET A 48 -1.77 -1.98 -4.51
C MET A 48 -2.12 -0.51 -4.80
N TYR A 49 -2.18 -0.16 -6.09
CA TYR A 49 -2.26 1.24 -6.54
C TYR A 49 -3.51 1.96 -6.03
N LEU A 50 -4.66 1.28 -5.99
CA LEU A 50 -5.89 1.87 -5.47
C LEU A 50 -5.76 2.25 -3.99
N LEU A 51 -5.18 1.37 -3.17
CA LEU A 51 -4.95 1.67 -1.75
C LEU A 51 -3.93 2.81 -1.59
N ALA A 52 -2.86 2.82 -2.39
CA ALA A 52 -1.88 3.90 -2.36
C ALA A 52 -2.54 5.26 -2.71
N ILE A 53 -3.39 5.31 -3.74
CA ILE A 53 -4.14 6.52 -4.12
C ILE A 53 -5.10 6.95 -3.01
N ILE A 54 -5.87 6.03 -2.43
CA ILE A 54 -6.80 6.35 -1.34
C ILE A 54 -6.04 6.94 -0.14
N ILE A 55 -4.95 6.31 0.28
CA ILE A 55 -4.12 6.79 1.39
C ILE A 55 -3.57 8.18 1.07
N TYR A 56 -3.05 8.36 -0.14
CA TYR A 56 -2.51 9.65 -0.58
C TYR A 56 -3.57 10.76 -0.55
N SER A 57 -4.75 10.50 -1.09
CA SER A 57 -5.87 11.44 -1.08
C SER A 57 -6.33 11.76 0.34
N VAL A 58 -6.36 10.78 1.25
CA VAL A 58 -6.69 11.01 2.66
C VAL A 58 -5.66 11.95 3.31
N ASN A 59 -4.36 11.73 3.08
CA ASN A 59 -3.31 12.60 3.60
C ASN A 59 -3.47 14.05 3.09
N LEU A 60 -3.72 14.20 1.80
CA LEU A 60 -3.94 15.51 1.18
C LEU A 60 -5.18 16.20 1.78
N CYS A 61 -6.30 15.49 1.90
CA CYS A 61 -7.51 16.03 2.51
C CYS A 61 -7.30 16.45 3.96
N VAL A 62 -6.59 15.66 4.76
CA VAL A 62 -6.30 16.01 6.17
C VAL A 62 -5.43 17.26 6.25
N GLY A 63 -4.37 17.35 5.44
CA GLY A 63 -3.53 18.55 5.38
C GLY A 63 -4.32 19.81 5.01
N LEU A 64 -5.16 19.73 3.96
CA LEU A 64 -6.01 20.85 3.54
C LEU A 64 -7.03 21.24 4.62
N LEU A 65 -7.71 20.27 5.22
CA LEU A 65 -8.70 20.54 6.26
C LEU A 65 -8.06 21.21 7.49
N LEU A 66 -6.89 20.74 7.93
CA LEU A 66 -6.18 21.36 9.05
C LEU A 66 -5.74 22.79 8.72
N GLY A 67 -5.30 23.06 7.49
CA GLY A 67 -4.95 24.41 7.03
C GLY A 67 -6.14 25.37 7.02
N LEU A 68 -7.35 24.87 6.73
CA LEU A 68 -8.57 25.69 6.74
C LEU A 68 -9.08 26.05 8.15
N VAL A 69 -8.64 25.33 9.19
CA VAL A 69 -9.04 25.60 10.58
C VAL A 69 -8.38 26.87 11.13
N GLY A 70 -7.34 27.39 10.46
CA GLY A 70 -6.64 28.61 10.89
C GLY A 70 -5.84 28.41 12.18
N LEU A 71 -5.31 27.20 12.40
CA LEU A 71 -4.41 26.89 13.50
C LEU A 71 -3.09 27.65 13.33
N ASP A 72 -2.44 27.98 14.44
CA ASP A 72 -1.03 28.40 14.39
C ASP A 72 -0.14 27.23 13.96
N ASP A 73 1.03 27.55 13.40
CA ASP A 73 1.94 26.57 12.82
C ASP A 73 2.33 25.46 13.81
N ALA A 74 2.58 25.80 15.08
CA ALA A 74 2.99 24.83 16.09
C ALA A 74 1.85 23.82 16.35
N THR A 75 0.64 24.31 16.60
CA THR A 75 -0.53 23.44 16.80
C THR A 75 -0.83 22.58 15.57
N PHE A 76 -0.69 23.14 14.36
CA PHE A 76 -0.85 22.39 13.11
C PHE A 76 0.14 21.20 13.03
N TYR A 77 1.43 21.46 13.27
CA TYR A 77 2.46 20.43 13.19
C TYR A 77 2.30 19.34 14.26
N GLU A 78 1.92 19.70 15.49
CA GLU A 78 1.67 18.73 16.56
C GLU A 78 0.56 17.75 16.18
N ILE A 79 -0.59 18.27 15.71
CA ILE A 79 -1.72 17.44 15.28
C ILE A 79 -1.32 16.56 14.09
N TYR A 80 -0.61 17.14 13.11
CA TYR A 80 -0.19 16.43 11.92
C TYR A 80 0.80 15.29 12.23
N ILE A 81 1.75 15.50 13.15
CA ILE A 81 2.69 14.47 13.59
C ILE A 81 1.95 13.32 14.28
N VAL A 82 1.01 13.62 15.19
CA VAL A 82 0.20 12.59 15.86
C VAL A 82 -0.57 11.77 14.82
N PHE A 83 -1.24 12.43 13.89
CA PHE A 83 -1.94 11.78 12.78
C PHE A 83 -1.01 10.88 11.97
N ALA A 84 0.16 11.38 11.56
CA ALA A 84 1.13 10.65 10.77
C ALA A 84 1.64 9.40 11.50
N ILE A 85 2.00 9.51 12.78
CA ILE A 85 2.47 8.37 13.60
C ILE A 85 1.38 7.32 13.76
N THR A 86 0.16 7.74 14.12
CA THR A 86 -0.99 6.83 14.25
C THR A 86 -1.22 6.07 12.95
N GLN A 87 -1.20 6.77 11.82
CA GLN A 87 -1.32 6.18 10.50
C GLN A 87 -0.18 5.19 10.19
N ARG A 88 1.08 5.52 10.51
CA ARG A 88 2.21 4.57 10.32
C ARG A 88 2.02 3.29 11.11
N VAL A 89 1.56 3.38 12.36
CA VAL A 89 1.26 2.20 13.19
C VAL A 89 0.11 1.39 12.59
N LEU A 90 -0.98 2.04 12.18
CA LEU A 90 -2.11 1.36 11.53
C LEU A 90 -1.67 0.64 10.25
N PHE A 91 -0.84 1.26 9.42
CA PHE A 91 -0.29 0.63 8.23
C PHE A 91 0.63 -0.53 8.57
N ALA A 92 1.50 -0.38 9.56
CA ALA A 92 2.38 -1.45 10.01
C ALA A 92 1.59 -2.69 10.43
N LEU A 93 0.46 -2.53 11.12
CA LEU A 93 -0.35 -3.65 11.60
C LEU A 93 -1.22 -4.30 10.51
N THR A 94 -1.73 -3.50 9.57
CA THR A 94 -2.76 -3.93 8.60
C THR A 94 -2.22 -4.27 7.21
N ALA A 95 -1.04 -3.77 6.83
CA ALA A 95 -0.48 -3.88 5.50
C ALA A 95 -0.40 -5.31 4.94
N ASN A 96 0.06 -6.26 5.75
CA ASN A 96 0.18 -7.65 5.32
C ASN A 96 -1.18 -8.30 5.02
N PHE A 97 -2.20 -7.96 5.82
CA PHE A 97 -3.57 -8.43 5.62
C PHE A 97 -4.19 -7.77 4.38
N LEU A 98 -4.06 -6.45 4.23
CA LEU A 98 -4.54 -5.74 3.03
C LEU A 98 -3.86 -6.27 1.76
N TYR A 99 -2.58 -6.60 1.84
CA TYR A 99 -1.85 -7.20 0.73
C TYR A 99 -2.35 -8.61 0.40
N TYR A 100 -2.68 -9.44 1.40
CA TYR A 100 -3.33 -10.72 1.18
C TYR A 100 -4.68 -10.58 0.48
N VAL A 101 -5.55 -9.70 0.99
CA VAL A 101 -6.88 -9.46 0.41
C VAL A 101 -6.77 -8.99 -1.04
N SER A 102 -5.88 -8.04 -1.31
CA SER A 102 -5.59 -7.54 -2.66
C SER A 102 -5.09 -8.64 -3.61
N ALA A 103 -4.17 -9.49 -3.14
CA ALA A 103 -3.66 -10.62 -3.91
C ALA A 103 -4.78 -11.61 -4.26
N VAL A 104 -5.60 -12.01 -3.29
CA VAL A 104 -6.73 -12.94 -3.50
C VAL A 104 -7.74 -12.35 -4.49
N GLN A 105 -8.12 -11.08 -4.33
CA GLN A 105 -9.06 -10.41 -5.25
C GLN A 105 -8.50 -10.33 -6.68
N THR A 106 -7.22 -9.99 -6.81
CA THR A 106 -6.54 -9.90 -8.10
C THR A 106 -6.48 -11.26 -8.80
N ILE A 107 -6.08 -12.31 -8.08
CA ILE A 107 -6.04 -13.69 -8.60
C ILE A 107 -7.45 -14.16 -9.00
N LYS A 108 -8.46 -13.94 -8.16
CA LYS A 108 -9.86 -14.30 -8.48
C LYS A 108 -10.36 -13.61 -9.74
N LYS A 109 -10.05 -12.31 -9.89
CA LYS A 109 -10.43 -11.52 -11.08
C LYS A 109 -9.70 -11.96 -12.34
N ALA A 110 -8.44 -12.39 -12.22
CA ALA A 110 -7.72 -13.01 -13.33
C ALA A 110 -8.37 -14.35 -13.71
N HIS A 111 -8.65 -15.20 -12.71
CA HIS A 111 -9.28 -16.51 -12.92
C HIS A 111 -10.66 -16.42 -13.57
N SER A 112 -11.45 -15.37 -13.28
CA SER A 112 -12.75 -15.20 -13.94
C SER A 112 -12.66 -14.81 -15.42
N LYS A 113 -11.50 -14.33 -15.88
CA LYS A 113 -11.31 -13.82 -17.25
C LYS A 113 -10.64 -14.80 -18.20
N HIS A 114 -9.97 -15.83 -17.68
CA HIS A 114 -9.20 -16.77 -18.49
C HIS A 114 -9.69 -18.21 -18.24
N THR A 115 -9.89 -18.97 -19.33
CA THR A 115 -10.29 -20.40 -19.27
C THR A 115 -9.22 -21.27 -18.61
N THR A 116 -7.94 -20.88 -18.72
CA THR A 116 -6.79 -21.50 -18.04
C THR A 116 -5.89 -20.41 -17.48
N LEU A 117 -5.58 -20.46 -16.19
CA LEU A 117 -4.70 -19.49 -15.54
C LEU A 117 -3.26 -20.02 -15.51
N ASP A 118 -2.34 -19.29 -16.12
CA ASP A 118 -0.91 -19.58 -16.05
C ASP A 118 -0.27 -18.92 -14.80
N LEU A 119 0.61 -19.65 -14.13
CA LEU A 119 1.38 -19.14 -12.99
C LEU A 119 2.28 -17.97 -13.40
N ASP A 120 2.76 -17.93 -14.64
CA ASP A 120 3.60 -16.83 -15.12
C ASP A 120 2.80 -15.53 -15.33
N GLU A 121 1.51 -15.62 -15.67
CA GLU A 121 0.61 -14.46 -15.65
C GLU A 121 0.40 -13.95 -14.23
N ILE A 122 0.21 -14.84 -13.25
CA ILE A 122 0.06 -14.47 -11.84
C ILE A 122 1.32 -13.76 -11.31
N LYS A 123 2.52 -14.20 -11.70
CA LYS A 123 3.78 -13.52 -11.34
C LYS A 123 3.82 -12.07 -11.86
N LYS A 124 3.25 -11.79 -13.03
CA LYS A 124 3.19 -10.44 -13.62
C LYS A 124 2.22 -9.54 -12.86
N LEU A 125 1.09 -10.09 -12.39
CA LEU A 125 0.10 -9.37 -11.59
C LEU A 125 0.66 -8.98 -10.22
N GLY A 126 1.40 -9.90 -9.58
CA GLY A 126 2.03 -9.68 -8.30
C GLY A 126 3.45 -9.09 -8.39
N GLY A 127 4.28 -9.39 -7.38
CA GLY A 127 5.63 -8.87 -7.26
C GLY A 127 5.69 -7.40 -6.86
N THR A 128 6.64 -6.66 -7.44
CA THR A 128 6.94 -5.28 -7.03
C THR A 128 7.01 -4.31 -8.22
N SER A 129 6.92 -3.00 -7.95
CA SER A 129 6.99 -1.93 -8.94
C SER A 129 7.82 -0.76 -8.44
N VAL A 130 9.12 -0.73 -8.79
CA VAL A 130 10.02 0.40 -8.48
C VAL A 130 9.55 1.67 -9.20
N ARG A 131 9.01 1.53 -10.42
CA ARG A 131 8.45 2.67 -11.18
C ARG A 131 7.32 3.36 -10.41
N ALA A 132 6.45 2.61 -9.73
CA ALA A 132 5.39 3.19 -8.92
C ALA A 132 5.94 4.00 -7.74
N VAL A 133 7.03 3.56 -7.12
CA VAL A 133 7.71 4.32 -6.06
C VAL A 133 8.29 5.63 -6.61
N ILE A 134 8.94 5.59 -7.77
CA ILE A 134 9.45 6.80 -8.44
C ILE A 134 8.31 7.80 -8.69
N VAL A 135 7.16 7.33 -9.17
CA VAL A 135 5.98 8.19 -9.36
C VAL A 135 5.53 8.83 -8.04
N VAL A 136 5.42 8.06 -6.96
CA VAL A 136 5.06 8.61 -5.63
C VAL A 136 6.06 9.68 -5.17
N VAL A 137 7.36 9.44 -5.34
CA VAL A 137 8.41 10.40 -5.00
C VAL A 137 8.30 11.68 -5.84
N LEU A 138 8.11 11.55 -7.16
CA LEU A 138 7.97 12.70 -8.05
C LEU A 138 6.73 13.53 -7.73
N VAL A 139 5.60 12.89 -7.44
CA VAL A 139 4.38 13.59 -7.05
C VAL A 139 4.62 14.38 -5.76
N ASN A 140 5.18 13.76 -4.73
CA ASN A 140 5.53 14.45 -3.49
C ASN A 140 6.51 15.60 -3.71
N PHE A 141 7.54 15.39 -4.53
CA PHE A 141 8.50 16.44 -4.87
C PHE A 141 7.83 17.64 -5.56
N CYS A 142 6.95 17.39 -6.54
CA CYS A 142 6.19 18.45 -7.21
C CYS A 142 5.29 19.21 -6.24
N PHE A 143 4.61 18.51 -5.32
CA PHE A 143 3.80 19.16 -4.29
C PHE A 143 4.65 20.04 -3.36
N SER A 144 5.81 19.56 -2.90
CA SER A 144 6.72 20.35 -2.07
C SER A 144 7.27 21.58 -2.79
N LEU A 145 7.51 21.49 -4.11
CA LEU A 145 7.90 22.65 -4.91
C LEU A 145 6.75 23.65 -5.01
N LEU A 146 5.53 23.17 -5.31
CA LEU A 146 4.34 24.02 -5.45
C LEU A 146 4.03 24.77 -4.15
N ASP A 147 4.06 24.09 -3.01
CA ASP A 147 3.86 24.69 -1.68
C ASP A 147 4.84 25.86 -1.43
N ARG A 148 6.12 25.64 -1.74
CA ARG A 148 7.19 26.65 -1.60
C ARG A 148 7.06 27.83 -2.57
N PHE A 149 6.35 27.68 -3.69
CA PHE A 149 6.07 28.81 -4.60
C PHE A 149 4.83 29.61 -4.19
N LEU A 150 3.95 29.04 -3.37
CA LEU A 150 2.69 29.66 -2.93
C LEU A 150 2.79 30.33 -1.56
N THR A 151 3.83 30.03 -0.77
CA THR A 151 4.19 30.68 0.51
C THR A 151 5.37 31.60 0.34
#